data_AF-A0A520BQZ6-F1
#
_entry.id   AF-A0A520BQZ6-F1
#
_cell.length_a   1.000
_cell.length_b   1.000
_cell.length_c   1.000
_cell.angle_alpha   90.00
_cell.angle_beta   90.00
_cell.angle_gamma   90.00
#
_symmetry.space_group_name_H-M   'P 1'
#
loop_
_entity.id
_entity.type
_entity.pdbx_description
1 polymer ?
#
loop_
_entity_poly.entity_id
_entity_poly.type
_entity_poly.pdbx_seq_one_letter_code
_entity_poly.pdbx_strand_id
1 'polypeptide(L)'
;MIAGLAWGGGIVAVALAMTWARRQGYVDSDTVTRVVICLNGFMIAWYGNRMPKRFFPDALARKVSRLGGWSITLGGLAYAGLWMFAPFHVAVAAGSAAVLAGVAVPLVYCFSQRHKLKNAG
;
A
#
# COMPACT_ATOMS: atom_id res chain seq x y z
N MET A 1 -14.25 5.98 7.20
CA MET A 1 -14.87 6.78 6.13
C MET A 1 -14.20 8.13 5.94
N ILE A 2 -14.11 9.00 6.96
CA ILE A 2 -13.51 10.35 6.85
C ILE A 2 -12.08 10.33 6.28
N ALA A 3 -11.21 9.44 6.79
CA ALA A 3 -9.84 9.32 6.28
C ALA A 3 -9.78 8.89 4.80
N GLY A 4 -10.73 8.08 4.32
CA GLY A 4 -10.80 7.66 2.92
C GLY A 4 -11.23 8.79 2.00
N LEU A 5 -12.19 9.60 2.43
CA LEU A 5 -12.60 10.81 1.72
C LEU A 5 -11.48 11.84 1.67
N ALA A 6 -10.72 12.02 2.76
CA ALA A 6 -9.58 12.92 2.80
C ALA A 6 -8.47 12.49 1.83
N TRP A 7 -8.10 11.19 1.82
CA TRP A 7 -7.12 10.66 0.88
C TRP A 7 -7.62 10.75 -0.57
N GLY A 8 -8.84 10.31 -0.85
CA GLY A 8 -9.42 10.36 -2.19
C GLY A 8 -9.51 11.80 -2.73
N GLY A 9 -10.08 12.71 -1.94
CA GLY A 9 -10.18 14.13 -2.29
C GLY A 9 -8.80 14.78 -2.47
N GLY A 10 -7.84 14.48 -1.58
CA GLY A 10 -6.47 14.99 -1.68
C GLY A 10 -5.75 14.50 -2.94
N ILE A 11 -5.86 13.21 -3.28
CA ILE A 11 -5.26 12.64 -4.49
C ILE A 11 -5.87 13.29 -5.74
N VAL A 12 -7.19 13.47 -5.78
CA VAL A 12 -7.89 14.11 -6.90
C VAL A 12 -7.46 15.58 -7.04
N ALA A 13 -7.39 16.32 -5.94
CA ALA A 13 -6.94 17.71 -5.95
C ALA A 13 -5.50 17.85 -6.45
N VAL A 14 -4.58 16.99 -6.00
CA VAL A 14 -3.19 16.98 -6.47
C VAL A 14 -3.13 16.59 -7.96
N ALA A 15 -3.89 15.59 -8.39
CA ALA A 15 -3.93 15.18 -9.79
C ALA A 15 -4.41 16.33 -10.70
N LEU A 16 -5.43 17.08 -10.26
CA LEU A 16 -5.92 18.27 -10.95
C LEU A 16 -4.87 19.38 -11.02
N ALA A 17 -4.24 19.71 -9.89
CA ALA A 17 -3.19 20.74 -9.86
C ALA A 17 -2.01 20.38 -10.76
N MET A 18 -1.60 19.11 -10.76
CA MET A 18 -0.52 18.61 -11.60
C MET A 18 -0.89 18.55 -13.09
N THR A 19 -2.13 18.20 -13.41
CA THR A 19 -2.63 18.24 -14.79
C THR A 19 -2.68 19.68 -15.30
N TRP A 20 -3.07 20.63 -14.44
CA TRP A 20 -3.02 22.05 -14.78
C TRP A 20 -1.57 22.52 -15.00
N ALA A 21 -0.64 22.18 -14.12
CA ALA A 21 0.78 22.49 -14.27
C ALA A 21 1.40 21.87 -15.54
N ARG A 22 0.95 20.66 -15.92
CA ARG A 22 1.32 20.04 -17.21
C ARG A 22 0.83 20.85 -18.41
N ARG A 23 -0.41 21.35 -18.38
CA ARG A 23 -0.95 22.18 -19.48
C ARG A 23 -0.18 23.49 -19.65
N GLN A 24 0.39 24.00 -18.57
CA GLN A 24 1.25 25.18 -18.57
C GLN A 24 2.71 24.86 -18.97
N GLY A 25 3.05 23.59 -19.23
CA GLY A 25 4.39 23.16 -19.62
C GLY A 25 5.40 23.07 -18.48
N TYR A 26 4.98 23.19 -17.21
CA TYR A 26 5.88 23.11 -16.06
C TYR A 26 6.30 21.68 -15.70
N VAL A 27 5.50 20.69 -16.10
CA VAL A 27 5.72 19.29 -15.69
C VAL A 27 5.30 18.33 -16.79
N ASP A 28 6.03 17.24 -16.89
CA ASP A 28 5.77 16.20 -17.87
C ASP A 28 4.67 15.23 -17.41
N SER A 29 4.06 14.53 -18.39
CA SER A 29 3.04 13.50 -18.14
C SER A 29 3.51 12.42 -17.15
N ASP A 30 4.79 12.08 -17.25
CA ASP A 30 5.47 11.10 -16.42
C ASP A 30 5.47 11.52 -14.94
N THR A 31 5.80 12.79 -14.68
CA THR A 31 5.88 13.34 -13.32
C THR A 31 4.52 13.36 -12.64
N VAL A 32 3.46 13.74 -13.36
CA VAL A 32 2.08 13.70 -12.83
C VAL A 32 1.73 12.29 -12.36
N THR A 33 2.04 11.29 -13.20
CA THR A 33 1.72 9.89 -12.92
C THR A 33 2.50 9.36 -11.71
N ARG A 34 3.79 9.68 -11.62
CA ARG A 34 4.64 9.30 -10.47
C ARG A 34 4.13 9.86 -9.16
N VAL A 35 3.78 11.15 -9.11
CA VAL A 35 3.31 11.79 -7.88
C VAL A 35 2.00 11.16 -7.39
N VAL A 36 1.05 10.95 -8.29
CA VAL A 36 -0.23 10.32 -7.95
C VAL A 36 -0.02 8.89 -7.44
N ILE A 37 0.87 8.12 -8.09
CA ILE A 37 1.11 6.73 -7.70
C ILE A 37 1.88 6.63 -6.37
N CYS A 38 2.86 7.51 -6.13
CA CYS A 38 3.53 7.63 -4.84
C CYS A 38 2.53 7.95 -3.71
N LEU A 39 1.60 8.88 -3.95
CA LEU A 39 0.53 9.22 -3.01
C LEU A 39 -0.37 8.02 -2.70
N ASN A 40 -0.68 7.19 -3.70
CA ASN A 40 -1.43 5.95 -3.50
C ASN A 40 -0.64 4.94 -2.63
N GLY A 41 0.66 4.76 -2.88
CA GLY A 41 1.53 3.93 -2.04
C GLY A 41 1.57 4.40 -0.58
N PHE A 42 1.61 5.73 -0.39
CA PHE A 42 1.56 6.34 0.93
C PHE A 42 0.22 6.14 1.64
N MET A 43 -0.88 6.23 0.89
CA MET A 43 -2.22 5.90 1.39
C MET A 43 -2.28 4.45 1.86
N ILE A 44 -1.76 3.50 1.07
CA ILE A 44 -1.69 2.07 1.45
C ILE A 44 -0.87 1.92 2.74
N ALA A 45 0.27 2.60 2.84
CA ALA A 45 1.13 2.53 4.01
C ALA A 45 0.42 3.03 5.29
N TRP A 46 -0.31 4.14 5.15
CA TRP A 46 -1.10 4.74 6.22
C TRP A 46 -2.21 3.80 6.72
N TYR A 47 -2.95 3.17 5.80
CA TYR A 47 -3.99 2.20 6.16
C TYR A 47 -3.42 0.95 6.82
N GLY A 48 -2.30 0.40 6.32
CA GLY A 48 -1.61 -0.72 6.96
C GLY A 48 -1.18 -0.40 8.39
N ASN A 49 -0.72 0.83 8.65
CA ASN A 49 -0.26 1.20 9.99
C ASN A 49 -1.43 1.36 10.97
N ARG A 50 -2.59 1.80 10.47
CA ARG A 50 -3.84 1.96 11.22
C ARG A 50 -4.66 0.68 11.36
N MET A 51 -4.22 -0.45 10.79
CA MET A 51 -4.93 -1.72 10.99
C MET A 51 -5.10 -2.01 12.49
N PRO A 52 -6.30 -2.41 12.95
CA PRO A 52 -6.55 -2.63 14.37
C PRO A 52 -5.73 -3.81 14.90
N LYS A 53 -4.74 -3.49 15.73
CA LYS A 53 -3.81 -4.47 16.35
C LYS A 53 -4.35 -5.10 17.64
N ARG A 54 -5.54 -4.68 18.11
CA ARG A 54 -5.99 -4.89 19.51
C ARG A 54 -7.39 -5.52 19.69
N PHE A 55 -8.19 -5.66 18.63
CA PHE A 55 -9.59 -6.10 18.73
C PHE A 55 -9.82 -7.61 18.64
N PHE A 56 -8.76 -8.40 18.46
CA PHE A 56 -8.91 -9.86 18.41
C PHE A 56 -8.73 -10.46 19.81
N PRO A 57 -9.71 -11.24 20.33
CA PRO A 57 -9.59 -11.91 21.63
C PRO A 57 -8.49 -12.97 21.63
N ASP A 58 -8.28 -13.64 20.50
CA ASP A 58 -7.25 -14.64 20.30
C ASP A 58 -5.85 -14.02 20.07
N ALA A 59 -4.84 -14.57 20.76
CA ALA A 59 -3.45 -14.13 20.67
C ALA A 59 -2.84 -14.39 19.28
N LEU A 60 -3.29 -15.45 18.59
CA LEU A 60 -2.84 -15.79 17.24
C LEU A 60 -3.39 -14.79 16.22
N ALA A 61 -4.69 -14.47 16.31
CA ALA A 61 -5.33 -13.45 15.49
C ALA A 61 -4.72 -12.04 15.68
N ARG A 62 -4.28 -11.67 16.89
CA ARG A 62 -3.53 -10.42 17.12
C ARG A 62 -2.16 -10.40 16.45
N LYS A 63 -1.43 -11.53 16.45
CA LYS A 63 -0.13 -11.64 15.76
C LYS A 63 -0.31 -11.54 14.25
N VAL A 64 -1.31 -12.21 13.69
CA VAL A 64 -1.66 -12.15 12.26
C VAL A 64 -2.02 -10.73 11.84
N SER A 65 -2.87 -10.01 12.60
CA SER A 65 -3.26 -8.63 12.22
C SER A 65 -2.10 -7.65 12.30
N ARG A 66 -1.19 -7.83 13.26
CA ARG A 66 0.05 -7.04 13.35
C ARG A 66 0.99 -7.30 12.18
N LEU A 67 1.20 -8.58 11.84
CA LEU A 67 2.04 -8.97 10.73
C LEU A 67 1.47 -8.43 9.42
N GLY A 68 0.17 -8.64 9.17
CA GLY A 68 -0.51 -8.16 7.97
C GLY A 68 -0.51 -6.64 7.85
N GLY A 69 -0.76 -5.91 8.94
CA GLY A 69 -0.68 -4.45 8.95
C GLY A 69 0.72 -3.95 8.59
N TRP A 70 1.77 -4.55 9.16
CA TRP A 70 3.15 -4.20 8.84
C TRP A 70 3.57 -4.61 7.43
N SER A 71 3.13 -5.75 6.93
CA SER A 71 3.38 -6.19 5.54
C SER A 71 2.77 -5.23 4.53
N ILE A 72 1.53 -4.77 4.77
CA ILE A 72 0.86 -3.77 3.93
C ILE A 72 1.56 -2.41 4.05
N THR A 73 2.00 -2.01 5.25
CA THR A 73 2.75 -0.76 5.43
C THR A 73 4.08 -0.76 4.68
N LEU A 74 4.87 -1.82 4.85
CA LEU A 74 6.15 -1.98 4.16
C LEU A 74 5.95 -2.10 2.64
N GLY A 75 4.91 -2.81 2.20
CA GLY A 75 4.55 -2.91 0.78
C GLY A 75 4.19 -1.55 0.18
N GLY A 76 3.38 -0.75 0.87
CA GLY A 76 3.02 0.61 0.43
C GLY A 76 4.22 1.58 0.39
N LEU A 77 5.12 1.49 1.37
CA LEU A 77 6.35 2.30 1.40
C LEU A 77 7.35 1.88 0.31
N ALA A 78 7.54 0.57 0.11
CA ALA A 78 8.37 0.07 -0.98
C ALA A 78 7.81 0.47 -2.34
N TYR A 79 6.48 0.40 -2.52
CA TYR A 79 5.80 0.86 -3.72
C TYR A 79 6.02 2.34 -3.99
N ALA A 80 5.82 3.20 -2.97
CA ALA A 80 6.06 4.63 -3.10
C ALA A 80 7.53 4.97 -3.37
N GLY A 81 8.47 4.30 -2.68
CA GLY A 81 9.91 4.50 -2.89
C GLY A 81 10.34 4.06 -4.30
N LEU A 82 9.87 2.92 -4.77
CA LEU A 82 10.15 2.45 -6.13
C LEU A 82 9.62 3.42 -7.19
N TRP A 83 8.43 3.98 -6.99
CA TRP A 83 7.88 4.97 -7.94
C TRP A 83 8.56 6.34 -7.89
N MET A 84 9.14 6.70 -6.74
CA MET A 84 9.89 7.94 -6.56
C MET A 84 11.29 7.88 -7.19
N PHE A 85 11.95 6.71 -7.14
CA PHE A 85 13.37 6.59 -7.55
C PHE A 85 13.61 5.72 -8.79
N ALA A 86 12.71 4.82 -9.17
CA ALA A 86 12.97 3.86 -10.24
C ALA A 86 12.47 4.32 -11.63
N PRO A 87 13.11 3.88 -12.72
CA PRO A 87 12.61 4.06 -14.09
C PRO A 87 11.20 3.46 -14.25
N PHE A 88 10.38 4.03 -15.12
CA PHE A 88 8.94 3.70 -15.21
C PHE A 88 8.65 2.20 -15.39
N HIS A 89 9.44 1.52 -16.23
CA HIS A 89 9.31 0.08 -16.47
C HIS A 89 9.64 -0.76 -15.22
N VAL A 90 10.64 -0.35 -14.43
CA VAL A 90 10.99 -0.99 -13.16
C VAL A 90 9.93 -0.67 -12.10
N ALA A 91 9.44 0.56 -12.06
CA ALA A 91 8.43 0.99 -11.09
C ALA A 91 7.10 0.22 -11.23
N VAL A 92 6.67 -0.06 -12.47
CA VAL A 92 5.47 -0.88 -12.72
C VAL A 92 5.68 -2.32 -12.27
N ALA A 93 6.75 -2.99 -12.70
CA ALA A 93 6.99 -4.39 -12.38
C ALA A 93 7.30 -4.61 -10.89
N ALA A 94 8.28 -3.87 -10.36
CA ALA A 94 8.72 -4.01 -8.97
C ALA A 94 7.67 -3.48 -7.98
N GLY A 95 6.96 -2.40 -8.33
CA GLY A 95 5.89 -1.89 -7.51
C GLY A 95 4.72 -2.88 -7.39
N SER A 96 4.26 -3.41 -8.52
CA SER A 96 3.17 -4.42 -8.52
C SER A 96 3.58 -5.66 -7.74
N ALA A 97 4.82 -6.13 -7.91
CA ALA A 97 5.37 -7.25 -7.15
C ALA A 97 5.46 -6.95 -5.63
N ALA A 98 5.82 -5.73 -5.23
CA ALA A 98 5.89 -5.34 -3.82
C ALA A 98 4.51 -5.34 -3.15
N VAL A 99 3.47 -4.84 -3.83
CA VAL A 99 2.10 -4.87 -3.31
C VAL A 99 1.57 -6.30 -3.25
N LEU A 100 1.81 -7.10 -4.30
CA LEU A 100 1.46 -8.53 -4.32
C LEU A 100 2.14 -9.29 -3.18
N ALA A 101 3.43 -9.05 -2.93
CA ALA A 101 4.15 -9.64 -1.82
C ALA A 101 3.57 -9.21 -0.46
N GLY A 102 3.22 -7.93 -0.30
CA GLY A 102 2.60 -7.39 0.90
C GLY A 102 1.25 -8.03 1.24
N VAL A 103 0.49 -8.47 0.23
CA VAL A 103 -0.77 -9.22 0.39
C VAL A 103 -0.53 -10.73 0.55
N ALA A 104 0.42 -11.29 -0.20
CA ALA A 104 0.72 -12.72 -0.19
C ALA A 104 1.29 -13.17 1.16
N VAL A 105 2.18 -12.40 1.79
CA VAL A 105 2.79 -12.73 3.08
C VAL A 105 1.75 -13.03 4.18
N PRO A 106 0.78 -12.13 4.48
CA PRO A 106 -0.24 -12.42 5.47
C PRO A 106 -1.16 -13.59 5.06
N LEU A 107 -1.46 -13.77 3.77
CA LEU A 107 -2.25 -14.91 3.30
C LEU A 107 -1.53 -16.25 3.52
N VAL A 108 -0.26 -16.34 3.13
CA VAL A 108 0.57 -17.53 3.34
C VAL A 108 0.70 -17.84 4.83
N TYR A 109 0.87 -16.81 5.66
CA TYR A 109 0.92 -16.98 7.12
C TYR A 109 -0.41 -17.51 7.68
N CYS A 110 -1.55 -16.97 7.25
CA CYS A 110 -2.88 -17.49 7.61
C CYS A 110 -3.07 -18.95 7.19
N PHE A 111 -2.70 -19.31 5.95
CA PHE A 111 -2.80 -20.68 5.46
C PHE A 111 -1.90 -21.66 6.21
N SER A 112 -0.67 -21.26 6.54
CA SER A 112 0.27 -22.08 7.31
C SER A 112 -0.25 -22.37 8.73
N GLN A 113 -0.84 -21.38 9.38
CA GLN A 113 -1.45 -21.56 10.72
C GLN A 113 -2.70 -22.43 10.66
N ARG A 114 -3.52 -22.32 9.60
CA ARG A 114 -4.66 -23.21 9.36
C ARG A 114 -4.20 -24.67 9.21
N HIS A 115 -3.08 -24.91 8.54
CA HIS A 115 -2.53 -26.25 8.36
C HIS A 115 -2.02 -26.85 9.68
N LYS A 116 -1.45 -26.02 10.57
CA LYS A 116 -1.04 -26.45 11.91
C LYS A 116 -2.24 -26.76 12.82
N LEU A 117 -3.31 -25.97 12.76
CA LEU A 117 -4.55 -26.23 13.52
C LEU A 117 -5.28 -27.49 13.03
N LYS A 118 -5.26 -27.77 11.72
CA LYS A 118 -5.90 -28.96 11.13
C LYS A 118 -5.13 -30.26 11.42
N ASN A 119 -3.83 -30.18 11.67
CA ASN A 119 -2.99 -31.35 11.99
C ASN A 119 -2.87 -31.61 13.51
N ALA A 120 -3.50 -30.78 14.36
CA ALA A 120 -3.43 -30.87 15.81
C ALA A 120 -4.76 -31.32 16.47
N GLY A 121 -5.75 -31.70 15.68
CA GLY A 121 -7.00 -32.34 16.12
C GLY A 121 -7.16 -33.69 15.46
#